data_AF-G8ZWS0-F1
#
_entry.id   AF-G8ZWS0-F1
#
_cell.length_a   1.000
_cell.length_b   1.000
_cell.length_c   1.000
_cell.angle_alpha   90.00
_cell.angle_beta   90.00
_cell.angle_gamma   90.00
#
_symmetry.space_group_name_H-M   'P 1'
#
loop_
_entity.id
_entity.type
_entity.pdbx_description
1 polymer ?
#
loop_
_entity_poly.entity_id
_entity_poly.type
_entity_poly.pdbx_seq_one_letter_code
_entity_poly.pdbx_strand_id
1 'polypeptide(L)'
;MKDQDSLEESKRLRRLHKFSTAARDKIINDPLNDRALLSRSSSNSVEELLRSSKTRNQLLNRLKNEDVNDSQLEHGLRKLREVIVSAYEQNKDDPSFQRDLLDVYQMSYEYYFIKKDYGKLGNIVLKFIFTHLQEISAEYAEYADIYILHVSHNEFDMGKCLTLIRSRNKIDDNTRKLLDLSLIFNNHTSCPSRWFELLAKMPESSLAYQFLRDSPAYKEMQKRCFTIVSKCYNQISSEFLLRQWFHCLLSQSELSQHYQTTTTPRGDQIIVFKRSKR
;
A
#
# COMPACT_ATOMS: atom_id res chain seq x y z
N MET A 1 57.34 -16.78 -4.49
CA MET A 1 56.94 -16.52 -3.08
C MET A 1 56.28 -15.16 -2.88
N LYS A 2 56.72 -14.05 -3.52
CA LYS A 2 56.09 -12.72 -3.32
C LYS A 2 54.64 -12.56 -3.84
N ASP A 3 54.22 -13.35 -4.83
CA ASP A 3 52.88 -13.19 -5.44
C ASP A 3 51.76 -13.90 -4.66
N GLN A 4 52.11 -14.88 -3.82
CA GLN A 4 51.13 -15.61 -3.00
C GLN A 4 50.67 -14.78 -1.80
N ASP A 5 51.60 -14.05 -1.18
CA ASP A 5 51.30 -13.15 -0.05
C ASP A 5 50.44 -11.97 -0.49
N SER A 6 50.65 -11.40 -1.69
CA SER A 6 49.81 -10.34 -2.27
C SER A 6 48.35 -10.77 -2.48
N LEU A 7 48.14 -12.03 -2.89
CA LEU A 7 46.82 -12.59 -3.15
C LEU A 7 46.08 -12.92 -1.84
N GLU A 8 46.80 -13.44 -0.84
CA GLU A 8 46.30 -13.67 0.52
C GLU A 8 45.90 -12.36 1.22
N GLU A 9 46.76 -11.33 1.15
CA GLU A 9 46.51 -9.99 1.69
C GLU A 9 45.27 -9.36 1.04
N SER A 10 45.16 -9.47 -0.30
CA SER A 10 44.00 -8.98 -1.05
C SER A 10 42.70 -9.71 -0.68
N LYS A 11 42.75 -11.03 -0.44
CA LYS A 11 41.58 -11.80 0.02
C LYS A 11 41.17 -11.43 1.44
N ARG A 12 42.14 -11.20 2.33
CA ARG A 12 41.92 -10.76 3.71
C ARG A 12 41.29 -9.37 3.77
N LEU A 13 41.80 -8.42 2.99
CA LEU A 13 41.26 -7.06 2.86
C LEU A 13 39.83 -7.06 2.30
N ARG A 14 39.53 -7.91 1.30
CA ARG A 14 38.16 -8.08 0.79
C ARG A 14 37.19 -8.65 1.84
N ARG A 15 37.66 -9.57 2.70
CA ARG A 15 36.84 -10.09 3.82
C ARG A 15 36.59 -9.01 4.87
N LEU A 16 37.61 -8.24 5.25
CA LEU A 16 37.46 -7.11 6.18
C LEU A 16 36.48 -6.05 5.66
N HIS A 17 36.56 -5.71 4.37
CA HIS A 17 35.62 -4.77 3.76
C HIS A 17 34.16 -5.26 3.76
N LYS A 18 33.94 -6.57 3.52
CA LYS A 18 32.59 -7.18 3.55
C LYS A 18 31.90 -7.09 4.92
N PHE A 19 32.65 -7.03 6.01
CA PHE A 19 32.12 -6.95 7.37
C PHE A 19 32.31 -5.56 8.01
N SER A 20 32.76 -4.57 7.24
CA SER A 20 32.87 -3.19 7.72
C SER A 20 31.50 -2.56 7.93
N THR A 21 31.43 -1.61 8.87
CA THR A 21 30.23 -0.79 9.13
C THR A 21 29.76 -0.07 7.88
N ALA A 22 30.67 0.43 7.03
CA ALA A 22 30.33 1.07 5.76
C ALA A 22 29.67 0.11 4.74
N ALA A 23 30.04 -1.17 4.72
CA ALA A 23 29.37 -2.17 3.89
C ALA A 23 27.98 -2.53 4.45
N ARG A 24 27.86 -2.58 5.78
CA ARG A 24 26.58 -2.79 6.47
C ARG A 24 25.62 -1.61 6.23
N ASP A 25 26.11 -0.38 6.28
CA ASP A 25 25.35 0.83 5.98
C ASP A 25 24.98 0.92 4.50
N LYS A 26 25.83 0.43 3.59
CA LYS A 26 25.45 0.26 2.17
C LYS A 26 24.33 -0.75 1.97
N ILE A 27 24.33 -1.87 2.68
CA ILE A 27 23.27 -2.90 2.57
C ILE A 27 21.95 -2.39 3.19
N ILE A 28 22.03 -1.65 4.29
CA ILE A 28 20.85 -1.07 4.97
C ILE A 28 20.22 0.05 4.13
N ASN A 29 21.05 0.87 3.47
CA ASN A 29 20.58 1.99 2.64
C ASN A 29 20.31 1.60 1.18
N ASP A 30 20.81 0.45 0.73
CA ASP A 30 20.62 -0.10 -0.62
C ASP A 30 20.58 -1.65 -0.58
N PRO A 31 19.40 -2.24 -0.32
CA PRO A 31 19.22 -3.69 -0.28
C PRO A 31 19.48 -4.40 -1.62
N LEU A 32 19.71 -3.65 -2.71
CA LEU A 32 19.87 -4.14 -4.09
C LEU A 32 21.34 -4.43 -4.46
N ASN A 33 22.30 -4.05 -3.62
CA ASN A 33 23.72 -4.21 -3.94
C ASN A 33 24.30 -5.61 -3.67
N ASP A 34 23.49 -6.55 -3.16
CA ASP A 34 23.95 -7.91 -2.86
C ASP A 34 23.98 -8.82 -4.09
N ARG A 35 24.93 -8.54 -5.00
CA ARG A 35 25.21 -9.37 -6.20
C ARG A 35 25.51 -10.84 -5.88
N ALA A 36 25.87 -11.18 -4.64
CA ALA A 36 26.22 -12.54 -4.25
C ALA A 36 25.01 -13.43 -3.96
N LEU A 37 23.84 -12.85 -3.64
CA LEU A 37 22.58 -13.59 -3.51
C LEU A 37 21.93 -13.88 -4.88
N LEU A 38 22.29 -13.12 -5.92
CA LEU A 38 21.67 -13.17 -7.25
C LEU A 38 22.09 -14.37 -8.12
N SER A 39 23.20 -15.06 -7.79
CA SER A 39 23.78 -16.11 -8.65
C SER A 39 23.34 -17.55 -8.32
N ARG A 40 22.48 -17.76 -7.32
CA ARG A 40 22.14 -19.12 -6.83
C ARG A 40 20.79 -19.69 -7.28
N SER A 41 19.98 -18.98 -8.07
CA SER A 41 18.74 -19.55 -8.61
C SER A 41 18.92 -19.98 -10.07
N SER A 42 18.90 -21.29 -10.31
CA SER A 42 19.22 -22.00 -11.56
C SER A 42 18.17 -21.91 -12.68
N SER A 43 17.38 -20.84 -12.75
CA SER A 43 16.60 -20.49 -13.94
C SER A 43 16.31 -18.98 -13.98
N ASN A 44 16.50 -18.38 -15.16
CA ASN A 44 16.37 -16.96 -15.47
C ASN A 44 17.27 -16.06 -14.60
N SER A 45 18.53 -15.91 -15.03
CA SER A 45 19.43 -14.92 -14.43
C SER A 45 18.89 -13.51 -14.72
N VAL A 46 19.20 -12.55 -13.84
CA VAL A 46 18.80 -11.14 -14.03
C VAL A 46 19.35 -10.59 -15.35
N GLU A 47 20.56 -11.01 -15.75
CA GLU A 47 21.17 -10.64 -17.03
C GLU A 47 20.38 -11.12 -18.25
N GLU A 48 19.80 -12.32 -18.17
CA GLU A 48 18.96 -12.87 -19.24
C GLU A 48 17.62 -12.12 -19.35
N LEU A 49 17.02 -11.79 -18.20
CA LEU A 49 15.79 -10.99 -18.13
C LEU A 49 15.98 -9.55 -18.63
N LEU A 50 17.16 -8.97 -18.39
CA LEU A 50 17.52 -7.65 -18.93
C LEU A 50 17.58 -7.66 -20.47
N ARG A 51 18.11 -8.74 -21.05
CA ARG A 51 18.34 -8.83 -22.50
C ARG A 51 17.11 -9.24 -23.32
N SER A 52 16.12 -9.89 -22.71
CA SER A 52 15.02 -10.54 -23.45
C SER A 52 13.63 -10.23 -22.87
N SER A 53 12.82 -9.46 -23.62
CA SER A 53 11.40 -9.26 -23.33
C SER A 53 10.62 -10.58 -23.30
N LYS A 54 10.96 -11.52 -24.20
CA LYS A 54 10.33 -12.86 -24.22
C LYS A 54 10.52 -13.61 -22.90
N THR A 55 11.72 -13.55 -22.32
CA THR A 55 12.02 -14.23 -21.06
C THR A 55 11.31 -13.55 -19.88
N ARG A 56 11.18 -12.22 -19.90
CA ARG A 56 10.36 -11.49 -18.92
C ARG A 56 8.90 -11.92 -18.98
N ASN A 57 8.32 -11.98 -20.17
CA ASN A 57 6.93 -12.38 -20.38
C ASN A 57 6.67 -13.84 -19.99
N GLN A 58 7.62 -14.74 -20.24
CA GLN A 58 7.53 -16.13 -19.78
C GLN A 58 7.53 -16.23 -18.26
N LEU A 59 8.40 -15.46 -17.59
CA LEU A 59 8.42 -15.42 -16.12
C LEU A 59 7.11 -14.83 -15.58
N LEU A 60 6.66 -13.70 -16.11
CA LEU A 60 5.41 -13.06 -15.70
C LEU A 60 4.20 -13.98 -15.86
N ASN A 61 4.05 -14.63 -17.02
CA ASN A 61 2.97 -15.58 -17.27
C ASN A 61 3.04 -16.79 -16.33
N ARG A 62 4.24 -17.26 -16.01
CA ARG A 62 4.41 -18.32 -15.01
C ARG A 62 3.91 -17.87 -13.64
N LEU A 63 4.19 -16.63 -13.23
CA LEU A 63 3.76 -16.08 -11.93
C LEU A 63 2.25 -15.83 -11.86
N LYS A 64 1.57 -15.67 -13.00
CA LYS A 64 0.11 -15.56 -13.08
C LYS A 64 -0.61 -16.90 -12.88
N ASN A 65 0.09 -18.04 -12.90
CA ASN A 65 -0.52 -19.35 -12.68
C ASN A 65 -0.89 -19.56 -11.21
N GLU A 66 -2.08 -20.09 -10.95
CA GLU A 66 -2.63 -20.31 -9.60
C GLU A 66 -1.81 -21.29 -8.75
N ASP A 67 -1.04 -22.19 -9.39
CA ASP A 67 -0.20 -23.19 -8.70
C ASP A 67 1.11 -22.61 -8.12
N VAL A 68 1.39 -21.33 -8.34
CA VAL A 68 2.62 -20.69 -7.81
C VAL A 68 2.45 -20.39 -6.34
N ASN A 69 3.33 -20.97 -5.51
CA ASN A 69 3.32 -20.68 -4.08
C ASN A 69 3.80 -19.25 -3.77
N ASP A 70 3.40 -18.74 -2.61
CA ASP A 70 3.68 -17.36 -2.18
C ASP A 70 5.15 -16.94 -2.26
N SER A 71 6.06 -17.86 -1.91
CA SER A 71 7.51 -17.58 -1.89
C SER A 71 8.07 -17.46 -3.30
N GLN A 72 7.62 -18.32 -4.21
CA GLN A 72 7.96 -18.24 -5.63
C GLN A 72 7.39 -16.97 -6.26
N LEU A 73 6.16 -16.58 -5.89
CA LEU A 73 5.52 -15.37 -6.36
C LEU A 73 6.30 -14.13 -5.93
N GLU A 74 6.59 -13.99 -4.63
CA GLU A 74 7.35 -12.85 -4.10
C GLU A 74 8.73 -12.73 -4.77
N HIS A 75 9.46 -13.85 -4.87
CA HIS A 75 10.79 -13.88 -5.45
C HIS A 75 10.78 -13.54 -6.94
N GLY A 76 9.80 -14.06 -7.69
CA GLY A 76 9.61 -13.76 -9.10
C GLY A 76 9.29 -12.29 -9.34
N LEU A 77 8.35 -11.73 -8.58
CA LEU A 77 7.99 -10.31 -8.67
C LEU A 77 9.16 -9.41 -8.28
N ARG A 78 9.92 -9.78 -7.24
CA ARG A 78 11.14 -9.07 -6.87
C ARG A 78 12.14 -9.01 -8.03
N LYS A 79 12.44 -10.15 -8.65
CA LYS A 79 13.34 -10.20 -9.82
C LYS A 79 12.86 -9.32 -10.97
N LEU A 80 11.56 -9.36 -11.28
CA LEU A 80 11.00 -8.55 -12.36
C LEU A 80 11.11 -7.05 -12.05
N ARG A 81 10.85 -6.63 -10.81
CA ARG A 81 11.07 -5.23 -10.39
C ARG A 81 12.53 -4.82 -10.45
N GLU A 82 13.47 -5.69 -10.04
CA GLU A 82 14.91 -5.41 -10.14
C GLU A 82 15.35 -5.18 -11.59
N VAL A 83 14.83 -5.98 -12.52
CA VAL A 83 15.08 -5.84 -13.97
C VAL A 83 14.49 -4.53 -14.47
N ILE A 84 13.26 -4.20 -14.08
CA ILE A 84 12.59 -2.94 -14.46
C ILE A 84 13.41 -1.74 -14.00
N VAL A 85 13.77 -1.66 -12.72
CA VAL A 85 14.55 -0.54 -12.16
C VAL A 85 15.88 -0.39 -12.90
N SER A 86 16.54 -1.51 -13.22
CA SER A 86 17.83 -1.51 -13.91
C SER A 86 17.74 -1.08 -15.37
N ALA A 87 16.62 -1.36 -16.04
CA ALA A 87 16.40 -1.05 -17.45
C ALA A 87 15.61 0.24 -17.69
N TYR A 88 15.06 0.86 -16.64
CA TYR A 88 14.06 1.92 -16.74
C TYR A 88 14.52 3.10 -17.59
N GLU A 89 15.65 3.74 -17.26
CA GLU A 89 16.10 4.95 -17.97
C GLU A 89 16.34 4.74 -19.46
N GLN A 90 16.69 3.52 -19.87
CA GLN A 90 16.96 3.19 -21.27
C GLN A 90 15.69 2.83 -22.05
N ASN A 91 14.63 2.41 -21.37
CA ASN A 91 13.43 1.83 -21.98
C ASN A 91 12.13 2.53 -21.58
N LYS A 92 12.18 3.63 -20.81
CA LYS A 92 11.00 4.34 -20.30
C LYS A 92 10.03 4.81 -21.38
N ASP A 93 10.53 5.07 -22.59
CA ASP A 93 9.73 5.51 -23.74
C ASP A 93 9.25 4.35 -24.62
N ASP A 94 9.65 3.10 -24.33
CA ASP A 94 9.18 1.91 -25.05
C ASP A 94 7.79 1.49 -24.55
N PRO A 95 6.74 1.53 -25.39
CA PRO A 95 5.38 1.15 -25.00
C PRO A 95 5.24 -0.32 -24.56
N SER A 96 6.10 -1.22 -25.07
CA SER A 96 6.10 -2.61 -24.62
C SER A 96 6.64 -2.72 -23.20
N PHE A 97 7.73 -2.01 -22.90
CA PHE A 97 8.31 -1.98 -21.58
C PHE A 97 7.38 -1.34 -20.54
N GLN A 98 6.66 -0.27 -20.92
CA GLN A 98 5.65 0.35 -20.04
C GLN A 98 4.52 -0.63 -19.68
N ARG A 99 4.04 -1.45 -20.63
CA ARG A 99 3.04 -2.50 -20.35
C ARG A 99 3.57 -3.58 -19.41
N ASP A 100 4.78 -4.09 -19.66
CA ASP A 100 5.43 -5.05 -18.78
C ASP A 100 5.53 -4.49 -17.34
N LEU A 101 5.81 -3.19 -17.24
CA LEU A 101 5.95 -2.49 -15.98
C LEU A 101 4.61 -2.39 -15.24
N LEU A 102 3.52 -2.01 -15.93
CA LEU A 102 2.17 -1.99 -15.35
C LEU A 102 1.82 -3.35 -14.74
N ASP A 103 1.91 -4.42 -15.52
CA ASP A 103 1.55 -5.77 -15.10
C ASP A 103 2.32 -6.19 -13.84
N VAL A 104 3.64 -5.96 -13.81
CA VAL A 104 4.49 -6.35 -12.68
C VAL A 104 4.13 -5.56 -11.43
N TYR A 105 3.90 -4.24 -11.55
CA TYR A 105 3.61 -3.40 -10.40
C TYR A 105 2.18 -3.55 -9.90
N GLN A 106 1.20 -3.83 -10.77
CA GLN A 106 -0.15 -4.21 -10.37
C GLN A 106 -0.14 -5.53 -9.61
N MET A 107 0.49 -6.58 -10.14
CA MET A 107 0.61 -7.86 -9.43
C MET A 107 1.36 -7.71 -8.10
N SER A 108 2.38 -6.84 -8.06
CA SER A 108 3.10 -6.53 -6.82
C SER A 108 2.24 -5.79 -5.81
N TYR A 109 1.38 -4.87 -6.26
CA TYR A 109 0.41 -4.17 -5.42
C TYR A 109 -0.56 -5.17 -4.80
N GLU A 110 -1.23 -5.99 -5.62
CA GLU A 110 -2.20 -6.99 -5.18
C GLU A 110 -1.57 -7.96 -4.18
N TYR A 111 -0.38 -8.47 -4.49
CA TYR A 111 0.37 -9.37 -3.61
C TYR A 111 0.61 -8.75 -2.22
N TYR A 112 1.23 -7.57 -2.15
CA TYR A 112 1.56 -6.96 -0.86
C TYR A 112 0.33 -6.43 -0.13
N PHE A 113 -0.72 -6.01 -0.85
CA PHE A 113 -1.98 -5.58 -0.26
C PHE A 113 -2.71 -6.75 0.41
N ILE A 114 -2.85 -7.89 -0.28
CA ILE A 114 -3.46 -9.12 0.27
C ILE A 114 -2.67 -9.63 1.48
N LYS A 115 -1.34 -9.60 1.41
CA LYS A 115 -0.46 -9.98 2.53
C LYS A 115 -0.42 -8.96 3.66
N LYS A 116 -1.03 -7.79 3.48
CA LYS A 116 -1.00 -6.66 4.42
C LYS A 116 0.44 -6.22 4.77
N ASP A 117 1.38 -6.43 3.85
CA ASP A 117 2.76 -5.94 3.96
C ASP A 117 2.81 -4.49 3.45
N TYR A 118 2.20 -3.60 4.24
CA TYR A 118 2.09 -2.18 3.92
C TYR A 118 3.47 -1.52 3.81
N GLY A 119 4.47 -2.00 4.55
CA GLY A 119 5.84 -1.47 4.47
C GLY A 119 6.46 -1.64 3.09
N LYS A 120 6.35 -2.84 2.48
CA LYS A 120 6.82 -3.06 1.10
C LYS A 120 5.90 -2.42 0.07
N LEU A 121 4.58 -2.45 0.29
CA LEU A 121 3.60 -1.80 -0.59
C LEU A 121 3.94 -0.32 -0.81
N GLY A 122 4.15 0.43 0.27
CA GLY A 122 4.50 1.85 0.22
C GLY A 122 5.87 2.11 -0.40
N ASN A 123 6.90 1.46 0.14
CA ASN A 123 8.29 1.80 -0.19
C ASN A 123 8.77 1.28 -1.54
N ILE A 124 8.27 0.13 -1.98
CA ILE A 124 8.75 -0.54 -3.21
C ILE A 124 7.79 -0.27 -4.36
N VAL A 125 6.50 -0.47 -4.14
CA VAL A 125 5.51 -0.47 -5.23
C VAL A 125 5.00 0.94 -5.47
N LEU A 126 4.27 1.51 -4.50
CA LEU A 126 3.58 2.79 -4.66
C LEU A 126 4.56 3.95 -4.87
N LYS A 127 5.67 3.99 -4.14
CA LYS A 127 6.73 5.00 -4.34
C LYS A 127 7.28 4.99 -5.77
N PHE A 128 7.53 3.82 -6.34
CA PHE A 128 8.07 3.71 -7.69
C PHE A 128 7.04 4.18 -8.71
N ILE A 129 5.79 3.71 -8.60
CA ILE A 129 4.70 4.14 -9.49
C ILE A 129 4.53 5.66 -9.46
N PHE A 130 4.49 6.24 -8.26
CA PHE A 130 4.35 7.68 -8.10
C PHE A 130 5.53 8.46 -8.71
N THR A 131 6.76 8.00 -8.47
CA THR A 131 7.97 8.73 -8.91
C THR A 131 8.16 8.68 -10.42
N HIS A 132 7.79 7.56 -11.06
CA HIS A 132 8.21 7.28 -12.43
C HIS A 132 7.04 7.19 -13.42
N LEU A 133 5.83 6.85 -12.99
CA LEU A 133 4.76 6.42 -13.90
C LEU A 133 3.51 7.27 -13.87
N GLN A 134 3.33 8.12 -12.87
CA GLN A 134 2.08 8.85 -12.65
C GLN A 134 1.64 9.72 -13.86
N GLU A 135 2.57 10.12 -14.72
CA GLU A 135 2.30 10.95 -15.91
C GLU A 135 2.08 10.12 -17.19
N ILE A 136 2.30 8.81 -17.14
CA ILE A 136 2.29 7.94 -18.32
C ILE A 136 0.87 7.52 -18.70
N SER A 137 0.00 7.24 -17.73
CA SER A 137 -1.38 6.81 -17.99
C SER A 137 -2.33 7.16 -16.84
N ALA A 138 -3.63 7.24 -17.17
CA ALA A 138 -4.68 7.45 -16.17
C ALA A 138 -4.76 6.31 -15.14
N GLU A 139 -4.38 5.10 -15.52
CA GLU A 139 -4.36 3.94 -14.63
C GLU A 139 -3.30 4.10 -13.53
N TYR A 140 -2.13 4.65 -13.86
CA TYR A 140 -1.11 5.00 -12.86
C TYR A 140 -1.52 6.15 -11.94
N ALA A 141 -2.43 7.02 -12.39
CA ALA A 141 -2.93 8.12 -11.57
C ALA A 141 -3.73 7.61 -10.37
N GLU A 142 -4.48 6.51 -10.50
CA GLU A 142 -5.18 5.91 -9.35
C GLU A 142 -4.20 5.41 -8.28
N TYR A 143 -3.08 4.78 -8.68
CA TYR A 143 -2.04 4.36 -7.74
C TYR A 143 -1.35 5.53 -7.03
N ALA A 144 -1.30 6.71 -7.66
CA ALA A 144 -0.83 7.92 -6.99
C ALA A 144 -1.79 8.37 -5.87
N ASP A 145 -3.10 8.20 -6.04
CA ASP A 145 -4.08 8.42 -4.97
C ASP A 145 -3.83 7.44 -3.81
N ILE A 146 -3.58 6.16 -4.13
CA ILE A 146 -3.27 5.14 -3.12
C ILE A 146 -2.00 5.48 -2.36
N TYR A 147 -0.98 6.02 -3.04
CA TYR A 147 0.24 6.39 -2.36
C TYR A 147 0.03 7.51 -1.34
N ILE A 148 -0.78 8.52 -1.68
CA ILE A 148 -1.15 9.61 -0.75
C ILE A 148 -1.91 9.04 0.46
N LEU A 149 -2.86 8.14 0.22
CA LEU A 149 -3.63 7.50 1.28
C LEU A 149 -2.77 6.58 2.14
N HIS A 150 -1.86 5.82 1.55
CA HIS A 150 -0.91 4.96 2.25
C HIS A 150 -0.03 5.76 3.21
N VAL A 151 0.58 6.84 2.70
CA VAL A 151 1.45 7.71 3.51
C VAL A 151 0.68 8.33 4.67
N SER A 152 -0.56 8.76 4.45
CA SER A 152 -1.38 9.35 5.51
C SER A 152 -1.96 8.31 6.48
N HIS A 153 -2.42 7.14 6.02
CA HIS A 153 -3.21 6.21 6.85
C HIS A 153 -2.41 5.03 7.41
N ASN A 154 -1.27 4.69 6.79
CA ASN A 154 -0.39 3.60 7.23
C ASN A 154 0.93 4.13 7.80
N GLU A 155 1.54 5.14 7.17
CA GLU A 155 2.79 5.73 7.67
C GLU A 155 2.54 6.85 8.71
N PHE A 156 1.30 7.37 8.81
CA PHE A 156 0.93 8.52 9.65
C PHE A 156 1.77 9.78 9.39
N ASP A 157 2.29 9.94 8.17
CA ASP A 157 3.16 11.04 7.79
C ASP A 157 2.38 12.10 7.00
N MET A 158 1.75 13.02 7.74
CA MET A 158 1.01 14.11 7.11
C MET A 158 1.92 15.09 6.35
N GLY A 159 3.18 15.26 6.77
CA GLY A 159 4.12 16.17 6.09
C GLY A 159 4.46 15.68 4.68
N LYS A 160 4.76 14.39 4.55
CA LYS A 160 4.96 13.74 3.25
C LYS A 160 3.68 13.69 2.44
N CYS A 161 2.53 13.40 3.05
CA CYS A 161 1.23 13.44 2.38
C CYS A 161 0.96 14.81 1.72
N LEU A 162 1.16 15.91 2.46
CA LEU A 162 1.01 17.27 1.92
C LEU A 162 2.00 17.56 0.80
N THR A 163 3.22 17.04 0.90
CA THR A 163 4.25 17.19 -0.15
C THR A 163 3.81 16.49 -1.44
N LEU A 164 3.28 15.26 -1.34
CA LEU A 164 2.77 14.50 -2.49
C LEU A 164 1.54 15.15 -3.13
N ILE A 165 0.64 15.72 -2.32
CA ILE A 165 -0.52 16.47 -2.82
C ILE A 165 -0.06 17.74 -3.55
N ARG A 166 0.92 18.47 -2.99
CA ARG A 166 1.48 19.68 -3.59
C ARG A 166 2.22 19.43 -4.90
N SER A 167 2.80 18.25 -5.09
CA SER A 167 3.47 17.90 -6.35
C SER A 167 2.50 17.57 -7.48
N ARG A 168 1.17 17.56 -7.23
CA ARG A 168 0.19 17.39 -8.30
C ARG A 168 0.04 18.69 -9.11
N ASN A 169 -0.03 18.54 -10.43
CA ASN A 169 -0.20 19.66 -11.36
C ASN A 169 -1.49 20.46 -11.12
N LYS A 170 -2.54 19.83 -10.59
CA LYS A 170 -3.81 20.48 -10.28
C LYS A 170 -4.44 19.88 -9.02
N ILE A 171 -4.93 20.76 -8.15
CA ILE A 171 -5.78 20.37 -7.01
C ILE A 171 -7.23 20.33 -7.49
N ASP A 172 -7.65 19.16 -7.93
CA ASP A 172 -9.04 18.87 -8.31
C ASP A 172 -9.88 18.40 -7.11
N ASP A 173 -11.17 18.14 -7.35
CA ASP A 173 -12.09 17.71 -6.29
C ASP A 173 -11.68 16.37 -5.68
N ASN A 174 -11.07 15.46 -6.46
CA ASN A 174 -10.57 14.19 -5.94
C ASN A 174 -9.40 14.41 -4.98
N THR A 175 -8.42 15.22 -5.37
CA THR A 175 -7.27 15.59 -4.53
C THR A 175 -7.72 16.27 -3.24
N ARG A 176 -8.76 17.12 -3.28
CA ARG A 176 -9.36 17.72 -2.08
C ARG A 176 -9.98 16.67 -1.16
N LYS A 177 -10.71 15.69 -1.72
CA LYS A 177 -11.28 14.59 -0.93
C LYS A 177 -10.19 13.76 -0.24
N LEU A 178 -9.11 13.43 -0.95
CA LEU A 178 -7.97 12.70 -0.38
C LEU A 178 -7.35 13.48 0.78
N LEU A 179 -7.13 14.79 0.58
CA LEU A 179 -6.62 15.67 1.63
C LEU A 179 -7.52 15.68 2.86
N ASP A 180 -8.83 15.84 2.67
CA ASP A 180 -9.81 15.85 3.77
C ASP A 180 -9.82 14.51 4.52
N LEU A 181 -9.81 13.38 3.79
CA LEU A 181 -9.71 12.05 4.39
C LEU A 181 -8.45 11.93 5.25
N SER A 182 -7.30 12.33 4.72
CA SER A 182 -6.00 12.30 5.42
C SER A 182 -5.98 13.21 6.65
N LEU A 183 -6.52 14.42 6.57
CA LEU A 183 -6.57 15.38 7.67
C LEU A 183 -7.53 14.94 8.79
N ILE A 184 -8.70 14.40 8.44
CA ILE A 184 -9.65 13.89 9.43
C ILE A 184 -9.04 12.68 10.15
N PHE A 185 -8.35 11.80 9.42
CA PHE A 185 -7.72 10.62 9.99
C PHE A 185 -6.53 10.95 10.91
N ASN A 186 -5.60 11.81 10.48
CA ASN A 186 -4.38 12.08 11.24
C ASN A 186 -4.52 13.20 12.26
N ASN A 187 -5.25 14.26 11.91
CA ASN A 187 -5.26 15.51 12.66
C ASN A 187 -6.62 15.81 13.31
N HIS A 188 -7.62 14.93 13.16
CA HIS A 188 -8.93 15.08 13.77
C HIS A 188 -9.60 16.42 13.43
N THR A 189 -9.40 16.93 12.21
CA THR A 189 -9.92 18.24 11.77
C THR A 189 -11.44 18.28 11.67
N SER A 190 -12.12 17.13 11.64
CA SER A 190 -13.58 17.03 11.61
C SER A 190 -14.08 15.78 12.32
N CYS A 191 -15.41 15.66 12.42
CA CYS A 191 -16.07 14.46 12.94
C CYS A 191 -15.73 13.24 12.08
N PRO A 192 -15.41 12.07 12.67
CA PRO A 192 -15.20 10.82 11.92
C PRO A 192 -16.35 10.41 10.99
N SER A 193 -17.59 10.81 11.27
CA SER A 193 -18.72 10.61 10.35
C SER A 193 -18.48 11.28 8.98
N ARG A 194 -17.85 12.46 8.96
CA ARG A 194 -17.48 13.15 7.71
C ARG A 194 -16.47 12.34 6.89
N TRP A 195 -15.60 11.57 7.52
CA TRP A 195 -14.68 10.68 6.81
C TRP A 195 -15.44 9.57 6.08
N PHE A 196 -16.43 8.95 6.73
CA PHE A 196 -17.33 7.99 6.09
C PHE A 196 -18.18 8.62 4.98
N GLU A 197 -18.63 9.87 5.17
CA GLU A 197 -19.35 10.61 4.13
C GLU A 197 -18.50 10.81 2.87
N LEU A 198 -17.23 11.17 3.04
CA LEU A 198 -16.30 11.36 1.94
C LEU A 198 -16.02 10.04 1.23
N LEU A 199 -15.79 8.96 1.99
CA LEU A 199 -15.58 7.63 1.43
C LEU A 199 -16.82 7.13 0.67
N ALA A 200 -18.02 7.37 1.17
CA ALA A 200 -19.28 6.98 0.52
C ALA A 200 -19.54 7.72 -0.80
N LYS A 201 -18.90 8.88 -1.01
CA LYS A 201 -18.97 9.65 -2.27
C LYS A 201 -17.91 9.24 -3.30
N MET A 202 -17.06 8.26 -2.99
CA MET A 202 -16.10 7.70 -3.93
C MET A 202 -16.73 6.51 -4.66
N PRO A 203 -16.41 6.28 -5.96
CA PRO A 203 -16.86 5.09 -6.65
C PRO A 203 -16.33 3.82 -5.96
N GLU A 204 -17.20 2.84 -5.71
CA GLU A 204 -16.81 1.57 -5.05
C GLU A 204 -15.77 0.78 -5.87
N SER A 205 -15.76 0.98 -7.19
CA SER A 205 -14.78 0.40 -8.10
C SER A 205 -13.41 1.08 -8.07
N SER A 206 -13.28 2.26 -7.45
CA SER A 206 -11.99 2.98 -7.41
C SER A 206 -11.00 2.29 -6.49
N LEU A 207 -9.73 2.26 -6.87
CA LEU A 207 -8.68 1.66 -6.02
C LEU A 207 -8.61 2.34 -4.65
N ALA A 208 -8.86 3.64 -4.57
CA ALA A 208 -8.77 4.41 -3.34
C ALA A 208 -9.87 4.03 -2.34
N TYR A 209 -11.08 3.77 -2.83
CA TYR A 209 -12.17 3.25 -2.01
C TYR A 209 -11.82 1.86 -1.45
N GLN A 210 -11.39 0.94 -2.31
CA GLN A 210 -11.04 -0.43 -1.94
C GLN A 210 -9.87 -0.44 -0.93
N PHE A 211 -8.83 0.35 -1.20
CA PHE A 211 -7.68 0.51 -0.32
C PHE A 211 -8.11 0.94 1.08
N LEU A 212 -8.92 2.01 1.19
CA LEU A 212 -9.35 2.50 2.51
C LEU A 212 -10.21 1.47 3.22
N ARG A 213 -11.18 0.87 2.53
CA ARG A 213 -12.13 -0.11 3.10
C ARG A 213 -11.42 -1.35 3.65
N ASP A 214 -10.40 -1.85 2.95
CA ASP A 214 -9.71 -3.08 3.34
C ASP A 214 -8.45 -2.82 4.20
N SER A 215 -8.02 -1.56 4.33
CA SER A 215 -6.93 -1.17 5.22
C SER A 215 -7.33 -1.18 6.71
N PRO A 216 -6.35 -1.19 7.64
CA PRO A 216 -6.62 -1.00 9.06
C PRO A 216 -7.30 0.33 9.40
N ALA A 217 -7.19 1.34 8.53
CA ALA A 217 -7.75 2.67 8.76
C ALA A 217 -9.27 2.67 8.85
N TYR A 218 -9.95 1.81 8.07
CA TYR A 218 -11.41 1.67 8.13
C TYR A 218 -11.87 1.27 9.54
N LYS A 219 -11.23 0.22 10.09
CA LYS A 219 -11.53 -0.27 11.45
C LYS A 219 -11.18 0.75 12.53
N GLU A 220 -10.10 1.49 12.34
CA GLU A 220 -9.72 2.57 13.25
C GLU A 220 -10.77 3.69 13.26
N MET A 221 -11.25 4.12 12.09
CA MET A 221 -12.31 5.12 11.99
C MET A 221 -13.65 4.61 12.53
N GLN A 222 -13.98 3.32 12.35
CA GLN A 222 -15.15 2.71 12.99
C GLN A 222 -15.08 2.83 14.51
N LYS A 223 -13.95 2.44 15.11
CA LYS A 223 -13.74 2.53 16.57
C LYS A 223 -13.87 3.97 17.07
N ARG A 224 -13.34 4.94 16.32
CA ARG A 224 -13.45 6.37 16.66
C ARG A 224 -14.91 6.84 16.62
N CYS A 225 -15.65 6.51 15.57
CA CYS A 225 -17.10 6.78 15.49
C CYS A 225 -17.84 6.20 16.69
N PHE A 226 -17.66 4.90 16.96
CA PHE A 226 -18.30 4.22 18.09
C PHE A 226 -17.99 4.88 19.44
N THR A 227 -16.73 5.25 19.66
CA THR A 227 -16.29 5.93 20.89
C THR A 227 -16.95 7.30 21.06
N ILE A 228 -17.11 8.07 19.98
CA ILE A 228 -17.75 9.38 20.04
C ILE A 228 -19.26 9.21 20.25
N VAL A 229 -19.90 8.33 19.50
CA VAL A 229 -21.34 8.05 19.60
C VAL A 229 -21.70 7.63 21.03
N SER A 230 -20.96 6.70 21.63
CA SER A 230 -21.27 6.23 22.99
C SER A 230 -21.11 7.31 24.07
N LYS A 231 -20.31 8.35 23.80
CA LYS A 231 -20.16 9.50 24.69
C LYS A 231 -21.31 10.49 24.52
N CYS A 232 -21.69 10.77 23.28
CA CYS A 232 -22.69 11.77 22.91
C CYS A 232 -24.14 11.33 23.14
N TYR A 233 -24.43 10.03 23.04
CA TYR A 233 -25.79 9.50 23.14
C TYR A 233 -25.95 8.57 24.34
N ASN A 234 -27.11 8.62 25.01
CA ASN A 234 -27.52 7.59 25.97
C ASN A 234 -28.10 6.37 25.24
N GLN A 235 -28.85 6.63 24.18
CA GLN A 235 -29.41 5.66 23.24
C GLN A 235 -29.49 6.26 21.84
N ILE A 236 -29.43 5.43 20.80
CA ILE A 236 -29.56 5.87 19.40
C ILE A 236 -30.28 4.79 18.58
N SER A 237 -31.05 5.19 17.57
CA SER A 237 -31.58 4.25 16.58
C SER A 237 -30.43 3.66 15.75
N SER A 238 -30.46 2.33 15.53
CA SER A 238 -29.51 1.64 14.67
C SER A 238 -29.55 2.20 13.25
N GLU A 239 -30.74 2.46 12.72
CA GLU A 239 -30.92 3.03 11.38
C GLU A 239 -30.30 4.42 11.27
N PHE A 240 -30.52 5.27 12.28
CA PHE A 240 -29.91 6.60 12.30
C PHE A 240 -28.39 6.52 12.36
N LEU A 241 -27.85 5.62 13.19
CA LEU A 241 -26.41 5.42 13.29
C LEU A 241 -25.81 4.96 11.96
N LEU A 242 -26.41 3.97 11.29
CA LEU A 242 -25.94 3.49 9.99
C LEU A 242 -26.00 4.57 8.92
N ARG A 243 -27.10 5.32 8.83
CA ARG A 243 -27.30 6.34 7.79
C ARG A 243 -26.50 7.61 8.01
N GLN A 244 -26.46 8.11 9.25
CA GLN A 244 -25.90 9.44 9.54
C GLN A 244 -24.45 9.40 10.00
N TRP A 245 -24.03 8.35 10.71
CA TRP A 245 -22.63 8.26 11.15
C TRP A 245 -21.74 7.48 10.19
N PHE A 246 -22.28 6.40 9.62
CA PHE A 246 -21.53 5.50 8.75
C PHE A 246 -21.87 5.65 7.27
N HIS A 247 -22.86 6.48 6.91
CA HIS A 247 -23.28 6.70 5.53
C HIS A 247 -23.52 5.39 4.76
N CYS A 248 -24.16 4.42 5.43
CA CYS A 248 -24.47 3.08 4.92
C CYS A 248 -23.23 2.22 4.54
N LEU A 249 -22.02 2.63 4.90
CA LEU A 249 -20.81 1.83 4.68
C LEU A 249 -20.65 0.69 5.69
N LEU A 250 -21.33 0.81 6.84
CA LEU A 250 -21.44 -0.25 7.84
C LEU A 250 -22.76 -1.00 7.67
N SER A 251 -22.71 -2.33 7.74
CA SER A 251 -23.90 -3.18 7.75
C SER A 251 -24.50 -3.36 9.15
N GLN A 252 -25.76 -3.78 9.20
CA GLN A 252 -26.44 -4.10 10.47
C GLN A 252 -25.76 -5.27 11.22
N SER A 253 -25.21 -6.24 10.48
CA SER A 253 -24.49 -7.37 11.06
C SER A 253 -23.18 -6.91 11.71
N GLU A 254 -22.40 -6.05 11.04
CA GLU A 254 -21.19 -5.45 11.62
C GLU A 254 -21.51 -4.61 12.85
N LEU A 255 -22.58 -3.80 12.81
CA LEU A 255 -23.01 -3.02 13.96
C LEU A 255 -23.35 -3.91 15.17
N SER A 256 -23.98 -5.07 14.93
CA SER A 256 -24.39 -6.01 15.97
C SER A 256 -23.20 -6.76 16.61
N GLN A 257 -22.03 -6.77 15.96
CA GLN A 257 -20.78 -7.28 16.56
C GLN A 257 -20.24 -6.32 17.64
N HIS A 258 -20.58 -5.04 17.56
CA HIS A 258 -20.10 -4.01 18.48
C HIS A 258 -21.09 -3.65 19.57
N TYR A 259 -22.39 -3.71 19.28
CA TYR A 259 -23.43 -3.33 20.22
C TYR A 259 -24.58 -4.32 20.25
N GLN A 260 -25.11 -4.55 21.46
CA GLN A 260 -26.41 -5.19 21.60
C GLN A 260 -27.51 -4.21 21.19
N THR A 261 -28.34 -4.66 20.25
CA THR A 261 -29.53 -3.93 19.82
C THR A 261 -30.73 -4.41 20.64
N THR A 262 -31.63 -3.50 20.94
CA THR A 262 -32.91 -3.78 21.60
C THR A 262 -34.03 -3.28 20.72
N THR A 263 -35.10 -4.07 20.61
CA THR A 263 -36.27 -3.69 19.81
C THR A 263 -37.26 -2.95 20.71
N THR A 264 -37.65 -1.75 20.31
CA THR A 264 -38.70 -0.98 21.00
C THR A 264 -40.07 -1.59 20.75
N PRO A 265 -41.10 -1.25 21.55
CA PRO A 265 -42.48 -1.72 21.32
C PRO A 265 -43.06 -1.32 19.94
N ARG A 266 -42.46 -0.33 19.27
CA ARG A 266 -42.85 0.12 17.92
C ARG A 266 -42.13 -0.63 16.80
N GLY A 267 -41.21 -1.55 17.13
CA GLY A 267 -40.41 -2.31 16.17
C GLY A 267 -39.04 -1.72 15.86
N ASP A 268 -38.73 -0.51 16.33
CA ASP A 268 -37.44 0.14 16.04
C ASP A 268 -36.29 -0.54 16.80
N GLN A 269 -35.17 -0.77 16.12
CA GLN A 269 -33.94 -1.25 16.76
C GLN A 269 -33.12 -0.08 17.29
N ILE A 270 -32.82 -0.11 18.59
CA ILE A 270 -32.02 0.89 19.29
C ILE A 270 -30.80 0.27 19.96
N ILE A 271 -29.74 1.07 20.07
CA ILE A 271 -28.56 0.76 20.87
C ILE A 271 -28.61 1.61 22.14
N VAL A 272 -28.41 0.99 23.30
CA VAL A 272 -28.37 1.67 24.61
C VAL A 272 -26.93 1.70 25.12
N PHE A 273 -26.34 2.90 25.21
CA PHE A 273 -24.96 3.09 25.68
C PHE A 273 -24.87 3.34 27.18
N LYS A 274 -25.86 4.06 27.75
CA LYS A 274 -25.90 4.40 29.17
C LYS A 274 -27.29 4.09 29.71
N ARG A 275 -27.37 3.18 30.68
CA ARG A 275 -28.60 2.99 31.45
C ARG A 275 -28.68 4.07 32.50
N SER A 276 -29.73 4.88 32.47
CA SER A 276 -30.04 5.76 33.61
C SER A 276 -30.21 4.87 34.84
N LYS A 277 -29.36 5.06 35.85
CA LYS A 277 -29.62 4.47 37.17
C LYS A 277 -30.93 5.10 37.65
N ARG A 278 -31.95 4.27 37.82
CA ARG A 278 -33.13 4.64 38.62
C ARG A 278 -32.79 4.41 40.08
#